data_AF-A0A256HXL4-F1
#
_entry.id   AF-A0A256HXL4-F1
#
_cell.length_a   1.000
_cell.length_b   1.000
_cell.length_c   1.000
_cell.angle_alpha   90.00
_cell.angle_beta   90.00
_cell.angle_gamma   90.00
#
_symmetry.space_group_name_H-M   'P 1'
#
loop_
_entity.id
_entity.type
_entity.pdbx_description
1 polymer ?
#
loop_
_entity_poly.entity_id
_entity_poly.type
_entity_poly.pdbx_seq_one_letter_code
_entity_poly.pdbx_strand_id
1 'polypeptide(L)'
;MIASREIPAERGLEVPLRVDYVADDPAEPTSMVYCTDIEGTELRVAVQEPSATESSLETGKWYRFDRVVRSRSLGAQLVFPSGNSGVERIEAPEPQTHPPLAELDTPWLVQLGASDERIAVTVQPRPTDEAGGIRVEDPETYEIAAVCFAYCDRSSDATVYHREEPDTRDEQLLLEHVVEDLSEAEGATLVTRGYDRFPLEMLYQRLAQASGGDVVGTGAERVLNGCFHATPESVPVRSEADTVVEAARQLGIEVDPVLLSDYDIGIDRADWRGEVDTMPLSDVSDPRMTDGDYATLVERYLGPEDGSVDSVQLAHCLKAYASADLGLLRELVAHGTMDRLGCPRLSERRLKR
;
A
#
# COMPACT_ATOMS: atom_id res chain seq x y z
N MET A 1 -13.98 15.82 23.18
CA MET A 1 -14.05 16.00 21.72
C MET A 1 -14.50 14.69 21.11
N ILE A 2 -15.20 14.73 19.98
CA ILE A 2 -15.82 13.56 19.35
C ILE A 2 -14.82 12.95 18.36
N ALA A 3 -14.57 11.64 18.47
CA ALA A 3 -13.77 10.90 17.51
C ALA A 3 -14.55 10.67 16.22
N SER A 4 -13.87 10.53 15.08
CA SER A 4 -14.53 10.41 13.79
C SER A 4 -15.48 9.21 13.68
N ARG A 5 -15.20 8.14 14.42
CA ARG A 5 -16.05 6.95 14.50
C ARG A 5 -17.46 7.21 15.04
N GLU A 6 -17.66 8.29 15.79
CA GLU A 6 -18.94 8.64 16.41
C GLU A 6 -19.86 9.47 15.49
N ILE A 7 -19.42 9.76 14.26
CA ILE A 7 -20.15 10.61 13.31
C ILE A 7 -21.26 9.81 12.60
N PRO A 8 -22.55 10.18 12.76
CA PRO A 8 -23.64 9.52 12.06
C PRO A 8 -23.85 10.06 10.63
N ALA A 9 -24.58 9.31 9.81
CA ALA A 9 -24.97 9.73 8.45
C ALA A 9 -26.12 10.74 8.43
N GLU A 10 -26.86 10.84 9.54
CA GLU A 10 -28.14 11.56 9.61
C GLU A 10 -28.00 12.94 10.27
N ARG A 11 -26.94 13.16 11.04
CA ARG A 11 -26.73 14.36 11.84
C ARG A 11 -25.29 14.85 11.71
N GLY A 12 -25.12 16.10 11.31
CA GLY A 12 -23.82 16.75 11.29
C GLY A 12 -23.28 16.94 12.71
N LEU A 13 -22.01 16.58 12.93
CA LEU A 13 -21.29 16.79 14.18
C LEU A 13 -20.03 17.64 13.95
N GLU A 14 -19.54 18.24 15.02
CA GLU A 14 -18.24 18.92 15.04
C GLU A 14 -17.12 17.91 15.28
N VAL A 15 -16.11 17.93 14.41
CA VAL A 15 -15.03 16.94 14.43
C VAL A 15 -13.70 17.66 14.36
N PRO A 16 -12.81 17.48 15.36
CA PRO A 16 -11.45 17.96 15.28
C PRO A 16 -10.61 17.04 14.39
N LEU A 17 -10.01 17.62 13.36
CA LEU A 17 -9.23 16.93 12.35
C LEU A 17 -7.94 17.70 12.08
N ARG A 18 -6.80 17.02 12.10
CA ARG A 18 -5.55 17.52 11.55
C ARG A 18 -5.59 17.37 10.05
N VAL A 19 -5.29 18.42 9.29
CA VAL A 19 -5.16 18.32 7.84
C VAL A 19 -3.79 17.77 7.49
N ASP A 20 -3.73 16.60 6.86
CA ASP A 20 -2.48 15.97 6.45
C ASP A 20 -2.11 16.37 5.03
N TYR A 21 -3.10 16.43 4.14
CA TYR A 21 -2.90 16.84 2.75
C TYR A 21 -4.24 17.25 2.12
N VAL A 22 -4.20 18.18 1.16
CA VAL A 22 -5.36 18.60 0.37
C VAL A 22 -5.13 18.17 -1.08
N ALA A 23 -5.97 17.25 -1.58
CA ALA A 23 -5.95 16.88 -2.99
C ALA A 23 -6.84 17.81 -3.80
N ASP A 24 -6.23 18.84 -4.38
CA ASP A 24 -6.91 19.74 -5.30
C ASP A 24 -7.04 19.11 -6.68
N ASP A 25 -8.23 18.64 -7.04
CA ASP A 25 -8.52 18.26 -8.42
C ASP A 25 -9.36 19.34 -9.12
N PRO A 26 -8.78 20.13 -10.04
CA PRO A 26 -9.49 21.22 -10.70
C PRO A 26 -10.63 20.75 -11.62
N ALA A 27 -10.74 19.45 -11.90
CA ALA A 27 -11.78 18.87 -12.74
C ALA A 27 -12.94 18.24 -11.95
N GLU A 28 -12.91 18.23 -10.61
CA GLU A 28 -14.00 17.73 -9.77
C GLU A 28 -14.70 18.84 -8.98
N PRO A 29 -16.05 18.83 -8.87
CA PRO A 29 -16.81 19.84 -8.12
C PRO A 29 -16.68 19.69 -6.59
N THR A 30 -15.97 18.65 -6.14
CA THR A 30 -15.73 18.32 -4.73
C THR A 30 -14.23 18.15 -4.57
N SER A 31 -13.65 18.78 -3.56
CA SER A 31 -12.23 18.57 -3.25
C SER A 31 -12.07 17.75 -1.97
N MET A 32 -10.91 17.12 -1.85
CA MET A 32 -10.68 16.01 -0.94
C MET A 32 -9.57 16.35 0.02
N VAL A 33 -9.94 16.53 1.27
CA VAL A 33 -9.01 16.77 2.37
C VAL A 33 -8.73 15.44 3.06
N TYR A 34 -7.45 15.11 3.22
CA TYR A 34 -6.99 13.99 4.02
C TYR A 34 -6.69 14.51 5.42
N CYS A 35 -7.27 13.83 6.39
CA CYS A 35 -7.22 14.27 7.76
C CYS A 35 -6.91 13.13 8.71
N THR A 36 -6.32 13.48 9.85
CA THR A 36 -6.12 12.58 10.98
C THR A 36 -6.97 13.08 12.14
N ASP A 37 -7.80 12.24 12.75
CA ASP A 37 -8.58 12.62 13.93
C ASP A 37 -7.76 12.59 15.23
N ILE A 38 -8.39 12.97 16.33
CA ILE A 38 -7.79 13.00 17.68
C ILE A 38 -7.27 11.64 18.19
N GLU A 39 -7.66 10.56 17.53
CA GLU A 39 -7.18 9.21 17.84
C GLU A 39 -6.04 8.80 16.89
N GLY A 40 -5.61 9.64 15.95
CA GLY A 40 -4.64 9.22 14.94
C GLY A 40 -5.27 8.38 13.83
N THR A 41 -6.60 8.42 13.66
CA THR A 41 -7.29 7.74 12.56
C THR A 41 -7.22 8.58 11.31
N GLU A 42 -6.63 8.03 10.25
CA GLU A 42 -6.60 8.65 8.92
C GLU A 42 -7.97 8.53 8.22
N LEU A 43 -8.41 9.64 7.66
CA LEU A 43 -9.76 9.85 7.17
C LEU A 43 -9.73 10.71 5.91
N ARG A 44 -10.79 10.58 5.11
CA ARG A 44 -11.01 11.43 3.94
C ARG A 44 -12.26 12.29 4.16
N VAL A 45 -12.13 13.59 3.92
CA VAL A 45 -13.23 14.56 3.98
C VAL A 45 -13.48 15.12 2.59
N ALA A 46 -14.68 14.90 2.03
CA ALA A 46 -15.17 15.62 0.85
C ALA A 46 -15.65 17.00 1.26
N VAL A 47 -15.14 18.03 0.61
CA VAL A 47 -15.61 19.41 0.73
C VAL A 47 -16.43 19.73 -0.51
N GLN A 48 -17.74 19.90 -0.32
CA GLN A 48 -18.64 20.32 -1.40
C GLN A 48 -18.54 21.85 -1.53
N GLU A 49 -18.13 22.35 -2.70
CA GLU A 49 -17.91 23.78 -3.02
C GLU A 49 -16.63 24.41 -2.42
N PRO A 50 -15.44 24.19 -3.03
CA PRO A 50 -14.12 24.50 -2.48
C PRO A 50 -13.79 26.00 -2.30
N SER A 51 -14.63 26.90 -2.79
CA SER A 51 -14.26 28.26 -3.22
C SER A 51 -13.74 29.25 -2.16
N ALA A 52 -13.71 28.89 -0.87
CA ALA A 52 -13.07 29.70 0.18
C ALA A 52 -12.46 28.86 1.34
N THR A 53 -12.99 27.67 1.60
CA THR A 53 -12.60 26.83 2.74
C THR A 53 -11.20 26.23 2.55
N GLU A 54 -10.85 25.76 1.36
CA GLU A 54 -9.60 25.05 1.07
C GLU A 54 -8.38 25.95 0.98
N SER A 55 -8.55 27.18 0.50
CA SER A 55 -7.48 28.17 0.42
C SER A 55 -6.93 28.60 1.78
N SER A 56 -7.58 28.18 2.88
CA SER A 56 -7.21 28.50 4.26
C SER A 56 -6.70 27.30 5.07
N LEU A 57 -6.75 26.09 4.50
CA LEU A 57 -6.31 24.87 5.17
C LEU A 57 -4.81 24.69 5.03
N GLU A 58 -4.09 24.76 6.14
CA GLU A 58 -2.66 24.53 6.24
C GLU A 58 -2.40 23.06 6.63
N THR A 59 -1.59 22.37 5.84
CA THR A 59 -1.07 21.04 6.17
C THR A 59 -0.38 21.04 7.55
N GLY A 60 -0.64 19.99 8.33
CA GLY A 60 -0.14 19.79 9.68
C GLY A 60 -0.87 20.60 10.76
N LYS A 61 -1.92 21.37 10.42
CA LYS A 61 -2.71 22.14 11.40
C LYS A 61 -4.02 21.45 11.72
N TRP A 62 -4.51 21.71 12.93
CA TRP A 62 -5.77 21.19 13.42
C TRP A 62 -6.91 22.16 13.13
N TYR A 63 -8.02 21.60 12.69
CA TYR A 63 -9.23 22.32 12.39
C TYR A 63 -10.44 21.61 12.99
N ARG A 64 -11.41 22.39 13.44
CA ARG A 64 -12.75 21.91 13.80
C ARG A 64 -13.64 22.08 12.59
N PHE A 65 -14.05 20.97 11.99
CA PHE A 65 -15.03 20.96 10.91
C PHE A 65 -16.43 20.85 11.51
N ASP A 66 -17.29 21.84 11.27
CA ASP A 66 -18.69 21.82 11.72
C ASP A 66 -19.59 21.05 10.74
N ARG A 67 -20.63 20.40 11.29
CA ARG A 67 -21.66 19.66 10.55
C ARG A 67 -21.13 18.59 9.61
N VAL A 68 -20.01 17.99 9.95
CA VAL A 68 -19.50 16.83 9.21
C VAL A 68 -20.49 15.69 9.35
N VAL A 69 -20.92 15.14 8.23
CA VAL A 69 -21.77 13.95 8.17
C VAL A 69 -21.01 12.82 7.51
N ARG A 70 -21.44 11.58 7.75
CA ARG A 70 -20.93 10.45 7.00
C ARG A 70 -21.48 10.44 5.56
N SER A 71 -20.62 10.15 4.59
CA SER A 71 -21.05 9.89 3.21
C SER A 71 -21.89 8.62 3.15
N ARG A 72 -22.94 8.63 2.33
CA ARG A 72 -23.72 7.43 1.98
C ARG A 72 -23.06 6.58 0.90
N SER A 73 -21.98 7.07 0.27
CA SER A 73 -21.19 6.29 -0.70
C SER A 73 -20.23 5.33 0.01
N LEU A 74 -19.81 4.29 -0.70
CA LEU A 74 -18.94 3.19 -0.22
C LEU A 74 -17.51 3.62 0.22
N GLY A 75 -17.19 4.92 0.34
CA GLY A 75 -15.83 5.45 0.33
C GLY A 75 -15.18 5.85 1.66
N ALA A 76 -15.63 5.37 2.83
CA ALA A 76 -15.12 5.81 4.16
C ALA A 76 -15.01 7.33 4.33
N GLN A 77 -15.89 8.07 3.66
CA GLN A 77 -15.72 9.49 3.48
C GLN A 77 -16.62 10.25 4.45
N LEU A 78 -16.03 11.23 5.11
CA LEU A 78 -16.77 12.29 5.77
C LEU A 78 -17.15 13.33 4.72
N VAL A 79 -18.38 13.80 4.74
CA VAL A 79 -18.87 14.86 3.86
C VAL A 79 -19.00 16.11 4.69
N PHE A 80 -18.28 17.13 4.25
CA PHE A 80 -18.44 18.49 4.70
C PHE A 80 -19.43 19.19 3.74
N PRO A 81 -20.63 19.55 4.22
CA PRO A 81 -21.70 20.06 3.36
C PRO A 81 -21.34 21.41 2.76
N SER A 82 -21.90 21.72 1.58
CA SER A 82 -21.77 23.04 0.97
C SER A 82 -22.59 24.10 1.73
N GLY A 83 -21.98 25.28 1.95
CA GLY A 83 -22.63 26.43 2.60
C GLY A 83 -21.82 27.04 3.75
N ASN A 84 -22.51 27.81 4.61
CA ASN A 84 -21.96 28.58 5.74
C ASN A 84 -21.49 27.70 6.94
N SER A 85 -21.11 26.45 6.68
CA SER A 85 -20.48 25.55 7.64
C SER A 85 -19.06 26.05 7.94
N GLY A 86 -18.76 26.24 9.22
CA GLY A 86 -17.49 26.78 9.65
C GLY A 86 -16.40 25.71 9.67
N VAL A 87 -15.22 26.08 9.18
CA VAL A 87 -13.97 25.40 9.52
C VAL A 87 -13.15 26.36 10.36
N GLU A 88 -12.91 26.02 11.62
CA GLU A 88 -12.17 26.86 12.56
C GLU A 88 -10.81 26.23 12.84
N ARG A 89 -9.73 27.00 12.71
CA ARG A 89 -8.41 26.56 13.16
C ARG A 89 -8.40 26.45 14.69
N ILE A 90 -8.01 25.29 15.19
CA ILE A 90 -7.91 25.02 16.62
C ILE A 90 -6.47 24.70 17.00
N GLU A 91 -6.17 24.80 18.30
CA GLU A 91 -4.95 24.22 18.84
C GLU A 91 -5.00 22.69 18.78
N ALA A 92 -3.83 22.05 18.79
CA ALA A 92 -3.74 20.61 18.81
C ALA A 92 -4.51 20.08 20.04
N PRO A 93 -5.61 19.32 19.82
CA PRO A 93 -6.37 18.72 20.89
C PRO A 93 -5.50 17.73 21.68
N GLU A 94 -5.81 17.53 22.96
CA GLU A 94 -5.18 16.45 23.73
C GLU A 94 -5.47 15.09 23.04
N PRO A 95 -4.43 14.31 22.73
CA PRO A 95 -4.60 12.98 22.16
C PRO A 95 -5.48 12.14 23.08
N GLN A 96 -6.50 11.51 22.53
CA GLN A 96 -7.26 10.53 23.29
C GLN A 96 -6.62 9.16 23.08
N THR A 97 -6.33 8.48 24.19
CA THR A 97 -5.91 7.08 24.15
C THR A 97 -7.06 6.25 23.58
N HIS A 98 -6.71 5.38 22.64
CA HIS A 98 -7.66 4.46 22.04
C HIS A 98 -8.35 3.63 23.13
N PRO A 99 -9.70 3.57 23.16
CA PRO A 99 -10.38 2.57 23.96
C PRO A 99 -9.98 1.16 23.49
N PRO A 100 -9.97 0.15 24.38
CA PRO A 100 -9.76 -1.25 24.00
C PRO A 100 -10.70 -1.66 22.86
N LEU A 101 -10.20 -2.45 21.90
CA LEU A 101 -10.96 -2.89 20.72
C LEU A 101 -12.31 -3.56 21.07
N ALA A 102 -12.38 -4.24 22.22
CA ALA A 102 -13.57 -4.93 22.70
C ALA A 102 -14.65 -4.00 23.30
N GLU A 103 -14.32 -2.74 23.58
CA GLU A 103 -15.22 -1.76 24.23
C GLU A 103 -15.87 -0.80 23.23
N LEU A 104 -15.61 -0.96 21.95
CA LEU A 104 -16.14 -0.12 20.90
C LEU A 104 -17.30 -0.80 20.19
N ASP A 105 -18.49 -0.23 20.32
CA ASP A 105 -19.56 -0.49 19.34
C ASP A 105 -19.00 -0.16 17.95
N THR A 106 -19.16 -1.12 17.04
CA THR A 106 -18.54 -1.20 15.71
C THR A 106 -18.40 0.16 15.01
N PRO A 107 -17.17 0.60 14.67
CA PRO A 107 -16.95 1.80 13.89
C PRO A 107 -17.23 1.51 12.40
N TRP A 108 -18.10 2.31 11.76
CA TRP A 108 -18.70 1.97 10.46
C TRP A 108 -18.25 2.84 9.27
N LEU A 109 -17.24 3.71 9.42
CA LEU A 109 -16.53 4.21 8.23
C LEU A 109 -15.82 2.99 7.58
N VAL A 110 -15.58 2.93 6.26
CA VAL A 110 -14.84 1.79 5.65
C VAL A 110 -13.39 1.88 6.11
N GLN A 111 -13.19 1.41 7.32
CA GLN A 111 -11.92 1.15 7.94
C GLN A 111 -11.56 -0.28 7.60
N LEU A 112 -10.27 -0.61 7.70
CA LEU A 112 -9.81 -1.93 7.33
C LEU A 112 -10.60 -3.04 8.05
N GLY A 113 -10.88 -2.87 9.35
CA GLY A 113 -11.60 -3.85 10.14
C GLY A 113 -13.07 -4.05 9.77
N ALA A 114 -13.63 -3.15 8.96
CA ALA A 114 -15.01 -3.22 8.46
C ALA A 114 -15.07 -3.66 6.99
N SER A 115 -13.93 -3.95 6.35
CA SER A 115 -13.89 -4.48 4.99
C SER A 115 -14.24 -5.97 4.99
N ASP A 116 -15.13 -6.37 4.09
CA ASP A 116 -15.55 -7.77 3.94
C ASP A 116 -14.41 -8.66 3.41
N GLU A 117 -13.48 -8.05 2.67
CA GLU A 117 -12.35 -8.76 2.06
C GLU A 117 -11.08 -7.92 2.10
N ARG A 118 -10.04 -8.47 2.75
CA ARG A 118 -8.74 -7.84 2.93
C ARG A 118 -7.66 -8.70 2.31
N ILE A 119 -6.87 -8.12 1.42
CA ILE A 119 -5.86 -8.83 0.65
C ILE A 119 -4.53 -8.14 0.85
N ALA A 120 -3.56 -8.82 1.47
CA ALA A 120 -2.18 -8.37 1.47
C ALA A 120 -1.59 -8.52 0.06
N VAL A 121 -0.92 -7.48 -0.43
CA VAL A 121 -0.34 -7.44 -1.77
C VAL A 121 1.11 -6.98 -1.71
N THR A 122 1.97 -7.66 -2.46
CA THR A 122 3.34 -7.20 -2.77
C THR A 122 3.52 -7.12 -4.27
N VAL A 123 4.31 -6.15 -4.71
CA VAL A 123 4.66 -5.93 -6.13
C VAL A 123 6.16 -5.74 -6.18
N GLN A 124 6.86 -6.64 -6.88
CA GLN A 124 8.31 -6.59 -7.03
C GLN A 124 8.69 -6.13 -8.44
N PRO A 125 9.30 -4.94 -8.57
CA PRO A 125 9.77 -4.45 -9.86
C PRO A 125 11.09 -5.10 -10.27
N ARG A 126 11.35 -5.07 -11.58
CA ARG A 126 12.61 -5.41 -12.23
C ARG A 126 13.05 -4.20 -13.05
N PRO A 127 14.22 -3.59 -12.78
CA PRO A 127 14.74 -2.52 -13.63
C PRO A 127 15.01 -3.04 -15.05
N THR A 128 14.62 -2.28 -16.07
CA THR A 128 14.94 -2.57 -17.48
C THR A 128 16.19 -1.85 -17.96
N ASP A 129 16.54 -0.73 -17.31
CA ASP A 129 17.70 0.09 -17.62
C ASP A 129 18.80 -0.06 -16.56
N GLU A 130 19.99 -0.47 -16.99
CA GLU A 130 21.17 -0.62 -16.11
C GLU A 130 21.64 0.71 -15.47
N ALA A 131 21.22 1.86 -16.02
CA ALA A 131 21.73 3.19 -15.66
C ALA A 131 20.77 4.03 -14.79
N GLY A 132 19.54 3.58 -14.57
CA GLY A 132 18.49 4.33 -13.86
C GLY A 132 17.82 3.49 -12.78
N GLY A 133 17.63 4.05 -11.58
CA GLY A 133 16.73 3.46 -10.60
C GLY A 133 15.28 3.50 -11.09
N ILE A 134 14.43 2.63 -10.52
CA ILE A 134 13.00 2.53 -10.86
C ILE A 134 12.30 3.87 -10.61
N ARG A 135 11.58 4.36 -11.64
CA ARG A 135 10.77 5.58 -11.59
C ARG A 135 9.35 5.24 -11.99
N VAL A 136 8.41 5.33 -11.06
CA VAL A 136 7.00 4.94 -11.29
C VAL A 136 6.39 5.72 -12.44
N GLU A 137 6.72 7.01 -12.53
CA GLU A 137 6.30 7.93 -13.57
C GLU A 137 6.83 7.60 -14.97
N ASP A 138 7.84 6.73 -15.06
CA ASP A 138 8.47 6.29 -16.29
C ASP A 138 8.43 4.76 -16.39
N PRO A 139 7.29 4.16 -16.78
CA PRO A 139 7.08 2.72 -16.78
C PRO A 139 7.97 1.98 -17.79
N GLU A 140 8.70 2.67 -18.66
CA GLU A 140 9.71 2.05 -19.52
C GLU A 140 10.97 1.65 -18.75
N THR A 141 11.22 2.24 -17.57
CA THR A 141 12.41 1.97 -16.73
C THR A 141 12.29 0.70 -15.88
N TYR A 142 11.14 0.03 -15.88
CA TYR A 142 10.92 -1.18 -15.13
C TYR A 142 9.85 -2.09 -15.73
N GLU A 143 9.91 -3.36 -15.36
CA GLU A 143 8.89 -4.38 -15.58
C GLU A 143 8.45 -4.96 -14.23
N ILE A 144 7.32 -5.67 -14.18
CA ILE A 144 6.92 -6.40 -12.97
C ILE A 144 7.53 -7.81 -12.99
N ALA A 145 8.38 -8.11 -12.01
CA ALA A 145 8.94 -9.46 -11.84
C ALA A 145 8.01 -10.36 -11.05
N ALA A 146 7.33 -9.83 -10.02
CA ALA A 146 6.39 -10.60 -9.24
C ALA A 146 5.25 -9.77 -8.66
N VAL A 147 4.08 -10.40 -8.51
CA VAL A 147 2.96 -9.90 -7.72
C VAL A 147 2.46 -11.03 -6.85
N CYS A 148 2.32 -10.76 -5.55
CA CYS A 148 1.85 -11.77 -4.61
C CYS A 148 0.57 -11.30 -3.90
N PHE A 149 -0.35 -12.23 -3.67
CA PHE A 149 -1.61 -12.00 -2.97
C PHE A 149 -1.72 -12.95 -1.78
N ALA A 150 -2.18 -12.43 -0.64
CA ALA A 150 -2.66 -13.29 0.43
C ALA A 150 -3.88 -12.69 1.10
N TYR A 151 -4.96 -13.46 1.13
CA TYR A 151 -6.18 -13.10 1.84
C TYR A 151 -5.92 -13.13 3.35
N CYS A 152 -6.14 -12.01 4.02
CA CYS A 152 -5.87 -11.87 5.46
C CYS A 152 -6.85 -12.70 6.30
N ASP A 153 -8.09 -12.84 5.82
CA ASP A 153 -9.18 -13.50 6.53
C ASP A 153 -9.33 -14.99 6.21
N ARG A 154 -8.55 -15.49 5.25
CA ARG A 154 -8.59 -16.89 4.82
C ARG A 154 -7.32 -17.59 5.24
N SER A 155 -7.41 -18.88 5.54
CA SER A 155 -6.24 -19.72 5.80
C SER A 155 -5.52 -20.17 4.53
N SER A 156 -5.84 -19.58 3.37
CA SER A 156 -5.23 -19.96 2.10
C SER A 156 -3.77 -19.54 2.03
N ASP A 157 -3.00 -20.31 1.25
CA ASP A 157 -1.62 -19.98 0.92
C ASP A 157 -1.55 -18.68 0.10
N ALA A 158 -0.39 -18.04 0.12
CA ALA A 158 -0.12 -16.90 -0.72
C ALA A 158 -0.07 -17.35 -2.19
N THR A 159 -0.73 -16.60 -3.07
CA THR A 159 -0.58 -16.74 -4.51
C THR A 159 0.60 -15.88 -4.94
N VAL A 160 1.55 -16.47 -5.68
CA VAL A 160 2.77 -15.79 -6.12
C VAL A 160 2.84 -15.92 -7.63
N TYR A 161 2.53 -14.83 -8.34
CA TYR A 161 2.84 -14.71 -9.75
C TYR A 161 4.25 -14.16 -9.87
N HIS A 162 5.16 -14.94 -10.43
CA HIS A 162 6.56 -14.58 -10.62
C HIS A 162 6.93 -14.91 -12.05
N ARG A 163 7.69 -14.03 -12.70
CA ARG A 163 8.18 -14.26 -14.05
C ARG A 163 9.14 -15.44 -14.10
N GLU A 164 8.99 -16.26 -15.12
CA GLU A 164 9.80 -17.46 -15.33
C GLU A 164 10.63 -17.34 -16.62
N GLU A 165 10.32 -16.38 -17.50
CA GLU A 165 11.03 -16.16 -18.76
C GLU A 165 11.37 -14.67 -19.03
N PRO A 166 12.50 -14.39 -19.73
CA PRO A 166 12.91 -13.03 -20.07
C PRO A 166 11.99 -12.36 -21.11
N ASP A 167 11.12 -13.11 -21.79
CA ASP A 167 10.21 -12.58 -22.80
C ASP A 167 9.19 -11.61 -22.16
N THR A 168 8.99 -10.44 -22.77
CA THR A 168 7.93 -9.50 -22.42
C THR A 168 6.53 -10.13 -22.38
N ARG A 169 6.29 -11.18 -23.16
CA ARG A 169 5.05 -11.96 -23.10
C ARG A 169 4.82 -12.62 -21.74
N ASP A 170 5.89 -12.99 -21.04
CA ASP A 170 5.81 -13.60 -19.72
C ASP A 170 5.31 -12.60 -18.65
N GLU A 171 5.78 -11.35 -18.72
CA GLU A 171 5.21 -10.27 -17.89
C GLU A 171 3.72 -10.06 -18.20
N GLN A 172 3.34 -10.07 -19.48
CA GLN A 172 1.93 -9.88 -19.85
C GLN A 172 1.03 -10.99 -19.33
N LEU A 173 1.49 -12.24 -19.32
CA LEU A 173 0.76 -13.37 -18.73
C LEU A 173 0.63 -13.23 -17.21
N LEU A 174 1.71 -12.80 -16.53
CA LEU A 174 1.64 -12.44 -15.11
C LEU A 174 0.59 -11.36 -14.86
N LEU A 175 0.60 -10.29 -15.66
CA LEU A 175 -0.35 -9.18 -15.53
C LEU A 175 -1.80 -9.61 -15.84
N GLU A 176 -2.01 -10.52 -16.79
CA GLU A 176 -3.32 -11.10 -17.08
C GLU A 176 -3.91 -11.80 -15.85
N HIS A 177 -3.15 -12.68 -15.20
CA HIS A 177 -3.61 -13.37 -13.99
C HIS A 177 -3.86 -12.42 -12.81
N VAL A 178 -3.01 -11.40 -12.67
CA VAL A 178 -3.23 -10.33 -11.68
C VAL A 178 -4.56 -9.61 -11.94
N VAL A 179 -4.90 -9.34 -13.20
CA VAL A 179 -6.16 -8.71 -13.59
C VAL A 179 -7.35 -9.62 -13.31
N GLU A 180 -7.24 -10.92 -13.59
CA GLU A 180 -8.27 -11.91 -13.25
C GLU A 180 -8.58 -11.90 -11.75
N ASP A 181 -7.55 -12.09 -10.90
CA ASP A 181 -7.72 -12.13 -9.44
C ASP A 181 -8.29 -10.82 -8.88
N LEU A 182 -7.79 -9.66 -9.33
CA LEU A 182 -8.27 -8.36 -8.87
C LEU A 182 -9.67 -8.03 -9.38
N SER A 183 -10.08 -8.59 -10.52
CA SER A 183 -11.46 -8.44 -11.01
C SER A 183 -12.45 -9.21 -10.15
N GLU A 184 -12.06 -10.38 -9.64
CA GLU A 184 -12.88 -11.15 -8.70
C GLU A 184 -12.96 -10.49 -7.31
N ALA A 185 -11.94 -9.72 -6.95
CA ALA A 185 -11.83 -8.99 -5.68
C ALA A 185 -12.38 -7.55 -5.73
N GLU A 186 -13.34 -7.23 -6.60
CA GLU A 186 -13.92 -5.88 -6.66
C GLU A 186 -14.48 -5.45 -5.30
N GLY A 187 -14.06 -4.28 -4.81
CA GLY A 187 -14.45 -3.75 -3.51
C GLY A 187 -13.61 -4.25 -2.33
N ALA A 188 -12.64 -5.15 -2.56
CA ALA A 188 -11.70 -5.56 -1.53
C ALA A 188 -10.75 -4.42 -1.14
N THR A 189 -10.21 -4.51 0.07
CA THR A 189 -9.12 -3.64 0.52
C THR A 189 -7.77 -4.31 0.31
N LEU A 190 -6.95 -3.72 -0.56
CA LEU A 190 -5.58 -4.12 -0.79
C LEU A 190 -4.67 -3.49 0.28
N VAL A 191 -3.90 -4.31 0.98
CA VAL A 191 -2.97 -3.88 2.02
C VAL A 191 -1.56 -4.06 1.49
N THR A 192 -0.78 -2.99 1.38
CA THR A 192 0.62 -3.06 0.91
C THR A 192 1.58 -2.59 1.97
N ARG A 193 2.78 -3.16 1.99
CA ARG A 193 3.91 -2.62 2.75
C ARG A 193 4.69 -1.65 1.85
N GLY A 194 5.19 -0.56 2.43
CA GLY A 194 5.93 0.46 1.70
C GLY A 194 5.50 1.86 2.13
N TYR A 195 6.11 2.87 1.51
CA TYR A 195 5.65 4.24 1.66
C TYR A 195 4.47 4.50 0.72
N ASP A 196 3.33 4.93 1.27
CA ASP A 196 2.12 5.26 0.51
C ASP A 196 1.70 4.11 -0.45
N ARG A 197 1.18 4.46 -1.63
CA ARG A 197 0.60 3.57 -2.64
C ARG A 197 1.57 3.10 -3.73
N PHE A 198 2.87 3.32 -3.55
CA PHE A 198 3.90 3.08 -4.58
C PHE A 198 3.83 1.69 -5.26
N PRO A 199 3.64 0.56 -4.54
CA PRO A 199 3.51 -0.77 -5.19
C PRO A 199 2.33 -0.85 -6.15
N LEU A 200 1.18 -0.25 -5.79
CA LEU A 200 -0.03 -0.29 -6.61
C LEU A 200 0.03 0.69 -7.79
N GLU A 201 0.78 1.79 -7.65
CA GLU A 201 1.04 2.70 -8.76
C GLU A 201 1.92 2.06 -9.83
N MET A 202 3.00 1.36 -9.43
CA MET A 202 3.83 0.58 -10.36
C MET A 202 2.97 -0.41 -11.14
N LEU A 203 2.15 -1.17 -10.43
CA LEU A 203 1.25 -2.14 -11.06
C LEU A 203 0.25 -1.45 -12.01
N TYR A 204 -0.33 -0.32 -11.59
CA TYR A 204 -1.24 0.45 -12.43
C TYR A 204 -0.59 0.91 -13.74
N GLN A 205 0.61 1.49 -13.69
CA GLN A 205 1.29 2.01 -14.88
C GLN A 205 1.68 0.89 -15.85
N ARG A 206 2.16 -0.25 -15.33
CA ARG A 206 2.50 -1.41 -16.16
C ARG A 206 1.26 -2.05 -16.79
N LEU A 207 0.15 -2.16 -16.04
CA LEU A 207 -1.14 -2.57 -16.59
C LEU A 207 -1.62 -1.62 -17.68
N ALA A 208 -1.50 -0.31 -17.47
CA ALA A 208 -1.90 0.69 -18.46
C ALA A 208 -1.07 0.61 -19.75
N GLN A 209 0.23 0.29 -19.63
CA GLN A 209 1.12 0.12 -20.78
C GLN A 209 0.85 -1.19 -21.54
N ALA A 210 0.55 -2.28 -20.84
CA ALA A 210 0.19 -3.57 -21.46
C ALA A 210 -1.25 -3.59 -22.03
N SER A 211 -2.11 -2.68 -21.54
CA SER A 211 -3.54 -2.57 -21.86
C SER A 211 -3.80 -2.48 -23.36
N GLY A 212 -4.69 -3.34 -23.87
CA GLY A 212 -5.08 -3.37 -25.28
C GLY A 212 -4.07 -4.08 -26.19
N GLY A 213 -3.16 -4.86 -25.61
CA GLY A 213 -2.36 -5.85 -26.31
C GLY A 213 -3.13 -7.15 -26.59
N ASP A 214 -2.40 -8.16 -27.07
CA ASP A 214 -2.97 -9.48 -27.40
C ASP A 214 -3.30 -10.34 -26.16
N VAL A 215 -2.66 -10.04 -25.01
CA VAL A 215 -2.78 -10.79 -23.75
C VAL A 215 -3.57 -9.96 -22.73
N VAL A 216 -3.11 -8.75 -22.42
CA VAL A 216 -3.77 -7.87 -21.45
C VAL A 216 -4.88 -7.06 -22.13
N GLY A 217 -6.12 -7.32 -21.73
CA GLY A 217 -7.31 -6.67 -22.29
C GLY A 217 -7.34 -5.14 -22.11
N THR A 218 -8.11 -4.45 -22.97
CA THR A 218 -8.24 -2.99 -22.91
C THR A 218 -8.90 -2.52 -21.61
N GLY A 219 -8.26 -1.57 -20.95
CA GLY A 219 -8.72 -1.00 -19.67
C GLY A 219 -8.37 -1.85 -18.45
N ALA A 220 -7.42 -2.78 -18.57
CA ALA A 220 -6.99 -3.66 -17.48
C ALA A 220 -6.58 -2.91 -16.21
N GLU A 221 -5.96 -1.73 -16.35
CA GLU A 221 -5.55 -0.90 -15.22
C GLU A 221 -6.73 -0.48 -14.31
N ARG A 222 -7.95 -0.54 -14.82
CA ARG A 222 -9.15 -0.14 -14.08
C ARG A 222 -9.58 -1.15 -13.01
N VAL A 223 -9.04 -2.38 -13.00
CA VAL A 223 -9.35 -3.34 -11.92
C VAL A 223 -8.95 -2.80 -10.56
N LEU A 224 -7.82 -2.07 -10.51
CA LEU A 224 -7.37 -1.41 -9.30
C LEU A 224 -8.35 -0.33 -8.85
N ASN A 225 -9.04 0.35 -9.79
CA ASN A 225 -10.07 1.33 -9.43
C ASN A 225 -11.29 0.71 -8.72
N GLY A 226 -11.47 -0.61 -8.82
CA GLY A 226 -12.48 -1.36 -8.08
C GLY A 226 -12.17 -1.51 -6.58
N CYS A 227 -10.90 -1.36 -6.19
CA CYS A 227 -10.42 -1.71 -4.86
C CYS A 227 -10.19 -0.50 -3.95
N PHE A 228 -10.07 -0.78 -2.65
CA PHE A 228 -9.58 0.15 -1.64
C PHE A 228 -8.12 -0.17 -1.31
N HIS A 229 -7.44 0.74 -0.60
CA HIS A 229 -6.04 0.58 -0.22
C HIS A 229 -5.79 0.86 1.27
N ALA A 230 -4.79 0.24 1.87
CA ALA A 230 -4.30 0.59 3.20
C ALA A 230 -2.81 0.32 3.31
N THR A 231 -2.11 1.12 4.11
CA THR A 231 -0.69 0.93 4.44
C THR A 231 -0.51 0.84 5.96
N PRO A 232 0.47 0.08 6.46
CA PRO A 232 0.76 0.00 7.89
C PRO A 232 1.57 1.20 8.42
N GLU A 233 1.74 2.28 7.66
CA GLU A 233 2.67 3.37 7.99
C GLU A 233 2.36 4.10 9.30
N SER A 234 1.10 4.17 9.70
CA SER A 234 0.71 4.78 10.97
C SER A 234 0.76 3.81 12.17
N VAL A 235 0.97 2.51 11.92
CA VAL A 235 1.10 1.49 12.99
C VAL A 235 2.25 1.79 13.96
N PRO A 236 3.46 2.18 13.52
CA PRO A 236 4.58 2.49 14.41
C PRO A 236 4.26 3.66 15.32
N VAL A 237 3.70 4.74 14.76
CA VAL A 237 3.31 5.94 15.51
C VAL A 237 2.30 5.61 16.61
N ARG A 238 1.31 4.75 16.30
CA ARG A 238 0.29 4.30 17.26
C ARG A 238 0.82 3.36 18.34
N SER A 239 1.92 2.68 18.06
CA SER A 239 2.54 1.70 18.95
C SER A 239 3.78 2.25 19.66
N GLU A 240 4.09 3.55 19.50
CA GLU A 240 5.32 4.18 20.00
C GLU A 240 6.59 3.44 19.55
N ALA A 241 6.58 2.93 18.32
CA ALA A 241 7.70 2.22 17.70
C ALA A 241 8.30 3.05 16.55
N ASP A 242 9.59 2.83 16.24
CA ASP A 242 10.27 3.56 15.16
C ASP A 242 9.93 2.98 13.78
N THR A 243 9.56 1.69 13.71
CA THR A 243 9.28 0.99 12.45
C THR A 243 8.10 0.02 12.55
N VAL A 244 7.52 -0.35 11.40
CA VAL A 244 6.43 -1.36 11.33
C VAL A 244 6.90 -2.71 11.86
N VAL A 245 8.15 -3.07 11.59
CA VAL A 245 8.76 -4.32 12.08
C VAL A 245 8.88 -4.30 13.60
N GLU A 246 9.31 -3.18 14.18
CA GLU A 246 9.40 -3.06 15.63
C GLU A 246 8.02 -3.12 16.28
N ALA A 247 7.02 -2.40 15.73
CA ALA A 247 5.64 -2.47 16.20
C ALA A 247 5.08 -3.90 16.13
N ALA A 248 5.35 -4.63 15.04
CA ALA A 248 4.96 -6.02 14.89
C ALA A 248 5.61 -6.92 15.95
N ARG A 249 6.92 -6.76 16.20
CA ARG A 249 7.63 -7.51 17.24
C ARG A 249 7.08 -7.24 18.64
N GLN A 250 6.66 -6.01 18.94
CA GLN A 250 6.01 -5.69 20.22
C GLN A 250 4.67 -6.43 20.38
N LEU A 251 4.00 -6.76 19.28
CA LEU A 251 2.77 -7.58 19.25
C LEU A 251 3.04 -9.08 19.27
N GLY A 252 4.31 -9.50 19.25
CA GLY A 252 4.71 -10.90 19.18
C GLY A 252 4.60 -11.51 17.78
N ILE A 253 4.46 -10.68 16.73
CA ILE A 253 4.47 -11.10 15.33
C ILE A 253 5.90 -11.40 14.92
N GLU A 254 6.13 -12.58 14.36
CA GLU A 254 7.44 -13.00 13.87
C GLU A 254 7.72 -12.29 12.53
N VAL A 255 8.86 -11.60 12.46
CA VAL A 255 9.27 -10.87 11.25
C VAL A 255 10.70 -11.26 10.96
N ASP A 256 10.83 -12.29 10.14
CA ASP A 256 12.11 -12.80 9.68
C ASP A 256 12.43 -12.28 8.29
N PRO A 257 13.55 -11.55 8.13
CA PRO A 257 14.01 -11.17 6.81
C PRO A 257 14.44 -12.43 6.05
N VAL A 258 14.23 -12.44 4.73
CA VAL A 258 14.76 -13.52 3.90
C VAL A 258 16.28 -13.44 3.88
N LEU A 259 16.92 -14.52 4.33
CA LEU A 259 18.36 -14.66 4.34
C LEU A 259 18.80 -15.46 3.13
N LEU A 260 19.71 -14.90 2.34
CA LEU A 260 20.27 -15.59 1.17
C LEU A 260 21.01 -16.87 1.57
N SER A 261 21.55 -16.93 2.79
CA SER A 261 22.23 -18.11 3.35
C SER A 261 21.31 -19.32 3.54
N ASP A 262 19.98 -19.11 3.53
CA ASP A 262 19.01 -20.20 3.70
C ASP A 262 18.80 -20.99 2.39
N TYR A 263 19.33 -20.49 1.27
CA TYR A 263 19.16 -21.05 -0.07
C TYR A 263 20.53 -21.39 -0.67
N ASP A 264 20.69 -22.64 -1.10
CA ASP A 264 21.89 -23.08 -1.82
C ASP A 264 21.75 -22.77 -3.32
N ILE A 265 21.86 -21.48 -3.67
CA ILE A 265 21.69 -21.01 -5.06
C ILE A 265 22.88 -21.34 -5.97
N GLY A 266 23.96 -21.90 -5.43
CA GLY A 266 25.18 -22.24 -6.18
C GLY A 266 26.08 -21.06 -6.55
N ILE A 267 25.83 -19.86 -6.00
CA ILE A 267 26.58 -18.64 -6.30
C ILE A 267 27.14 -18.04 -5.00
N ASP A 268 28.45 -17.73 -4.97
CA ASP A 268 29.01 -16.96 -3.85
C ASP A 268 28.48 -15.52 -3.91
N ARG A 269 28.07 -15.00 -2.76
CA ARG A 269 27.55 -13.65 -2.63
C ARG A 269 28.53 -12.56 -3.04
N ALA A 270 29.83 -12.81 -2.86
CA ALA A 270 30.88 -11.92 -3.33
C ALA A 270 30.89 -11.80 -4.87
N ASP A 271 30.47 -12.84 -5.58
CA ASP A 271 30.51 -12.91 -7.05
C ASP A 271 29.38 -12.12 -7.74
N TRP A 272 28.39 -11.63 -7.00
CA TRP A 272 27.23 -10.96 -7.58
C TRP A 272 26.81 -9.66 -6.93
N ARG A 273 27.07 -9.46 -5.64
CA ARG A 273 27.02 -8.11 -5.05
C ARG A 273 28.21 -7.24 -5.47
N GLY A 274 29.29 -7.86 -5.96
CA GLY A 274 30.49 -7.21 -6.48
C GLY A 274 31.28 -6.39 -5.44
N GLU A 275 32.59 -6.27 -5.64
CA GLU A 275 33.37 -5.18 -5.04
C GLU A 275 32.99 -3.87 -5.76
N VAL A 276 31.79 -3.35 -5.52
CA VAL A 276 31.50 -1.97 -5.93
C VAL A 276 32.26 -1.10 -4.93
N ASP A 277 33.31 -0.41 -5.38
CA ASP A 277 34.19 0.52 -4.63
C ASP A 277 33.44 1.62 -3.83
N THR A 278 32.10 1.65 -3.91
CA THR A 278 31.20 2.59 -3.23
C THR A 278 30.29 1.94 -2.17
N MET A 279 30.23 0.62 -2.04
CA MET A 279 29.43 -0.04 -0.98
C MET A 279 30.26 -0.29 0.30
N PRO A 280 29.74 0.05 1.49
CA PRO A 280 30.38 -0.31 2.75
C PRO A 280 30.57 -1.84 2.86
N LEU A 281 31.77 -2.28 3.27
CA LEU A 281 32.09 -3.70 3.48
C LEU A 281 31.13 -4.43 4.45
N SER A 282 30.43 -3.69 5.32
CA SER A 282 29.37 -4.21 6.19
C SER A 282 28.20 -4.82 5.40
N ASP A 283 27.88 -4.26 4.23
CA ASP A 283 26.69 -4.61 3.46
C ASP A 283 26.91 -5.87 2.60
N VAL A 284 28.17 -6.22 2.34
CA VAL A 284 28.56 -7.49 1.70
C VAL A 284 28.42 -8.66 2.66
N SER A 285 28.54 -8.41 3.97
CA SER A 285 28.51 -9.44 5.02
C SER A 285 27.09 -9.72 5.57
N ASP A 286 26.13 -8.82 5.37
CA ASP A 286 24.78 -8.91 5.97
C ASP A 286 23.87 -9.91 5.21
N PRO A 287 23.57 -11.13 5.71
CA PRO A 287 22.88 -12.19 4.95
C PRO A 287 21.49 -11.83 4.40
N ARG A 288 20.91 -10.71 4.84
CA ARG A 288 19.58 -10.25 4.42
C ARG A 288 19.56 -9.84 2.96
N MET A 289 18.53 -10.29 2.27
CA MET A 289 18.25 -9.92 0.90
C MET A 289 17.64 -8.49 0.84
N THR A 290 17.98 -7.74 -0.22
CA THR A 290 17.54 -6.37 -0.50
C THR A 290 16.92 -6.27 -1.89
N ASP A 291 16.21 -5.17 -2.19
CA ASP A 291 15.60 -4.95 -3.50
C ASP A 291 16.64 -4.98 -4.65
N GLY A 292 17.84 -4.45 -4.38
CA GLY A 292 18.95 -4.48 -5.35
C GLY A 292 19.46 -5.91 -5.60
N ASP A 293 19.44 -6.76 -4.58
CA ASP A 293 19.78 -8.17 -4.75
C ASP A 293 18.73 -8.91 -5.55
N TYR A 294 17.47 -8.67 -5.23
CA TYR A 294 16.35 -9.26 -5.94
C TYR A 294 16.44 -8.93 -7.43
N ALA A 295 16.63 -7.65 -7.78
CA ALA A 295 16.80 -7.22 -9.17
C ALA A 295 17.97 -7.95 -9.86
N THR A 296 19.14 -8.01 -9.20
CA THR A 296 20.33 -8.68 -9.76
C THR A 296 20.13 -10.17 -9.96
N LEU A 297 19.47 -10.83 -8.99
CA LEU A 297 19.24 -12.27 -9.01
C LEU A 297 18.12 -12.67 -9.99
N VAL A 298 17.11 -11.81 -10.19
CA VAL A 298 16.10 -11.99 -11.24
C VAL A 298 16.73 -11.95 -12.62
N GLU A 299 17.64 -11.01 -12.91
CA GLU A 299 18.36 -10.98 -14.20
C GLU A 299 19.11 -12.28 -14.47
N ARG A 300 19.76 -12.81 -13.43
CA ARG A 300 20.47 -14.09 -13.52
C ARG A 300 19.53 -15.27 -13.70
N TYR A 301 18.38 -15.23 -13.03
CA TYR A 301 17.36 -16.27 -13.13
C TYR A 301 16.75 -16.36 -14.54
N LEU A 302 16.47 -15.20 -15.15
CA LEU A 302 15.90 -15.11 -16.50
C LEU A 302 16.97 -15.16 -17.61
N GLY A 303 18.25 -15.12 -17.24
CA GLY A 303 19.39 -15.22 -18.14
C GLY A 303 19.59 -16.62 -18.71
N PRO A 304 20.54 -16.79 -19.65
CA PRO A 304 20.86 -18.11 -20.19
C PRO A 304 21.33 -19.07 -19.09
N GLU A 305 20.92 -20.34 -19.19
CA GLU A 305 21.33 -21.39 -18.24
C GLU A 305 22.83 -21.67 -18.36
N ASP A 306 23.62 -21.14 -17.42
CA ASP A 306 25.07 -21.33 -17.42
C ASP A 306 25.51 -22.58 -16.61
N GLY A 307 24.55 -23.36 -16.08
CA GLY A 307 24.79 -24.62 -15.33
C GLY A 307 25.53 -24.45 -13.98
N SER A 308 25.91 -23.22 -13.63
CA SER A 308 26.57 -22.83 -12.39
C SER A 308 25.58 -22.48 -11.26
N VAL A 309 24.31 -22.30 -11.59
CA VAL A 309 23.25 -21.84 -10.68
C VAL A 309 22.25 -22.97 -10.47
N ASP A 310 21.87 -23.23 -9.21
CA ASP A 310 20.70 -24.05 -8.93
C ASP A 310 19.44 -23.19 -9.15
N SER A 311 18.86 -23.29 -10.35
CA SER A 311 17.71 -22.49 -10.77
C SER A 311 16.48 -22.73 -9.89
N VAL A 312 16.33 -23.92 -9.31
CA VAL A 312 15.20 -24.24 -8.43
C VAL A 312 15.36 -23.54 -7.08
N GLN A 313 16.55 -23.59 -6.49
CA GLN A 313 16.84 -22.87 -5.25
C GLN A 313 16.78 -21.35 -5.44
N LEU A 314 17.24 -20.86 -6.59
CA LEU A 314 17.14 -19.45 -6.94
C LEU A 314 15.68 -19.00 -7.08
N ALA A 315 14.86 -19.75 -7.82
CA ALA A 315 13.43 -19.46 -7.95
C ALA A 315 12.72 -19.48 -6.58
N HIS A 316 13.06 -20.43 -5.72
CA HIS A 316 12.51 -20.52 -4.37
C HIS A 316 12.90 -19.30 -3.52
N CYS A 317 14.17 -18.88 -3.57
CA CYS A 317 14.67 -17.67 -2.90
C CYS A 317 13.95 -16.40 -3.38
N LEU A 318 13.79 -16.23 -4.70
CA LEU A 318 13.13 -15.07 -5.29
C LEU A 318 11.65 -15.00 -4.90
N LYS A 319 10.93 -16.13 -4.94
CA LYS A 319 9.52 -16.21 -4.53
C LYS A 319 9.35 -15.94 -3.03
N ALA A 320 10.25 -16.46 -2.20
CA ALA A 320 10.25 -16.19 -0.76
C ALA A 320 10.47 -14.70 -0.48
N TYR A 321 11.41 -14.06 -1.18
CA TYR A 321 11.62 -12.62 -1.06
C TYR A 321 10.40 -11.80 -1.52
N ALA A 322 9.86 -12.13 -2.70
CA ALA A 322 8.72 -11.43 -3.26
C ALA A 322 7.48 -11.46 -2.37
N SER A 323 7.30 -12.54 -1.61
CA SER A 323 6.16 -12.75 -0.71
C SER A 323 6.44 -12.44 0.77
N ALA A 324 7.66 -12.01 1.12
CA ALA A 324 8.12 -11.89 2.51
C ALA A 324 7.22 -11.01 3.40
N ASP A 325 6.64 -9.95 2.83
CA ASP A 325 5.80 -9.02 3.57
C ASP A 325 4.38 -9.51 3.81
N LEU A 326 3.92 -10.52 3.06
CA LEU A 326 2.55 -11.00 3.15
C LEU A 326 2.22 -11.55 4.54
N GLY A 327 3.14 -12.30 5.16
CA GLY A 327 2.96 -12.84 6.52
C GLY A 327 2.74 -11.72 7.54
N LEU A 328 3.66 -10.75 7.56
CA LEU A 328 3.57 -9.57 8.42
C LEU A 328 2.25 -8.81 8.23
N LEU A 329 1.86 -8.52 6.99
CA LEU A 329 0.63 -7.77 6.71
C LEU A 329 -0.61 -8.54 7.16
N ARG A 330 -0.67 -9.86 6.92
CA ARG A 330 -1.77 -10.70 7.40
C ARG A 330 -1.87 -10.70 8.91
N GLU A 331 -0.75 -10.83 9.61
CA GLU A 331 -0.75 -10.85 11.08
C GLU A 331 -1.14 -9.49 11.66
N LEU A 332 -0.63 -8.37 11.11
CA LEU A 332 -1.06 -7.03 11.55
C LEU A 332 -2.57 -6.80 11.37
N VAL A 333 -3.16 -7.35 10.31
CA VAL A 333 -4.61 -7.33 10.10
C VAL A 333 -5.33 -8.25 11.08
N ALA A 334 -4.84 -9.48 11.28
CA ALA A 334 -5.45 -10.45 12.18
C ALA A 334 -5.42 -10.00 13.66
N HIS A 335 -4.38 -9.26 14.06
CA HIS A 335 -4.28 -8.64 15.38
C HIS A 335 -5.19 -7.42 15.56
N GLY A 336 -5.88 -6.98 14.50
CA GLY A 336 -6.79 -5.83 14.51
C GLY A 336 -6.08 -4.48 14.67
N THR A 337 -4.74 -4.45 14.64
CA THR A 337 -3.92 -3.25 14.82
C THR A 337 -4.19 -2.21 13.73
N MET A 338 -4.55 -2.70 12.55
CA MET A 338 -4.83 -1.90 11.37
C MET A 338 -6.33 -1.61 11.18
N ASP A 339 -7.22 -2.12 12.06
CA ASP A 339 -8.67 -2.09 11.85
C ASP A 339 -9.26 -0.69 11.74
N ARG A 340 -8.57 0.31 12.30
CA ARG A 340 -9.00 1.72 12.29
C ARG A 340 -8.47 2.52 11.11
N LEU A 341 -7.62 1.94 10.24
CA LEU A 341 -7.11 2.67 9.09
C LEU A 341 -8.23 2.94 8.09
N GLY A 342 -8.42 4.20 7.69
CA GLY A 342 -9.33 4.53 6.60
C GLY A 342 -8.84 3.87 5.31
N CYS A 343 -9.71 3.11 4.65
CA CYS A 343 -9.38 2.35 3.47
C CYS A 343 -10.03 2.97 2.27
N PRO A 344 -9.27 3.56 1.35
CA PRO A 344 -9.95 4.45 0.47
C PRO A 344 -9.73 4.09 -1.00
N ARG A 345 -10.72 4.45 -1.82
CA ARG A 345 -10.78 3.90 -3.18
C ARG A 345 -9.54 4.33 -3.95
N LEU A 346 -8.92 3.35 -4.58
CA LEU A 346 -7.91 3.56 -5.60
C LEU A 346 -8.63 4.23 -6.77
N SER A 347 -8.20 5.43 -7.15
CA SER A 347 -8.74 6.10 -8.33
C SER A 347 -7.58 6.53 -9.21
N GLU A 348 -7.79 6.50 -10.52
CA GLU A 348 -6.80 6.87 -11.53
C GLU A 348 -6.12 8.22 -11.25
N ARG A 349 -6.87 9.21 -10.75
CA ARG A 349 -6.34 10.54 -10.38
C ARG A 349 -5.38 10.52 -9.18
N ARG A 350 -5.51 9.52 -8.32
CA ARG A 350 -4.62 9.30 -7.18
C ARG A 350 -3.43 8.45 -7.60
N LEU A 351 -3.61 7.40 -8.40
CA LEU A 351 -2.51 6.51 -8.85
C LEU A 351 -1.50 7.14 -9.83
N LYS A 352 -1.69 8.41 -10.21
CA LYS A 352 -0.83 9.17 -11.13
C LYS A 352 -0.11 10.35 -10.45
N ARG A 353 -0.22 10.49 -9.13
CA ARG A 353 0.25 11.67 -8.37
C ARG A 353 1.47 11.40 -7.52
#